data_AF-A0A9W8P0K6-F1
#
_entry.id   AF-A0A9W8P0K6-F1
#
_cell.length_a   1.000
_cell.length_b   1.000
_cell.length_c   1.000
_cell.angle_alpha   90.00
_cell.angle_beta   90.00
_cell.angle_gamma   90.00
#
_symmetry.space_group_name_H-M   'P 1'
#
loop_
_entity.id
_entity.type
_entity.pdbx_description
1 polymer ?
#
loop_
_entity_poly.entity_id
_entity_poly.type
_entity_poly.pdbx_seq_one_letter_code
_entity_poly.pdbx_strand_id
1 'polypeptide(L)'
;MQSPRLMLAYSVLSASILYLLFTWASRSSGSWLSSSHHPPDFSRYVSLYSLPVDQFPLDDVNKRVIIVGDIHGMFEEFQALLAKVSYNPHSDSLISVGDIVAKGPHSGSMDVLAFMASNNITAVRGNHDQKVIEWRTWFEWIHSLPGGTDWLFQVQERWEKAQEHGADDVEEWVEEQVRHDKKYSKWWKKIPEGWQLFGDHYSIAEEMTHEQYLYMVQRPVQIHVPHAHTFIAHAGILASDPNYKPGHKRQPLSHIPTLYEADTRKEDTLILRRLQELAMLKEVPQNLIPWVTLNMRGILDDHTVTRKKDGTPWAERYKKDMKRCAGFDSKKKGTLPCHPSTVIYGHAASRGLDIHRWTIGLDSGCVYNRRMTALVLGAKVAQKLPGTIDDEFDGEAVDIDGNILSSRPRFGDSGHGKIYSVPC
;
A
#
# COMPACT_ATOMS: atom_id res chain seq x y z
N MET A 1 -11.60 -71.24 34.25
CA MET A 1 -11.57 -69.89 34.85
C MET A 1 -10.12 -69.40 34.80
N GLN A 2 -9.79 -68.59 33.78
CA GLN A 2 -8.43 -68.05 33.61
C GLN A 2 -8.20 -66.92 34.61
N SER A 3 -7.01 -66.92 35.23
CA SER A 3 -6.69 -66.07 36.37
C SER A 3 -6.64 -64.57 36.02
N PRO A 4 -7.06 -63.68 36.93
CA PRO A 4 -7.06 -62.21 36.73
C PRO A 4 -5.66 -61.59 36.57
N ARG A 5 -4.58 -62.39 36.68
CA ARG A 5 -3.19 -61.92 36.49
C ARG A 5 -2.76 -61.85 35.02
N LEU A 6 -3.43 -62.55 34.10
CA LEU A 6 -3.10 -62.46 32.67
C LEU A 6 -3.67 -61.19 32.01
N MET A 7 -4.87 -60.76 32.41
CA MET A 7 -5.52 -59.55 31.86
C MET A 7 -4.77 -58.25 32.19
N LEU A 8 -4.15 -58.16 33.37
CA LEU A 8 -3.35 -57.00 33.78
C LEU A 8 -1.99 -56.92 33.06
N ALA A 9 -1.40 -58.06 32.67
CA ALA A 9 -0.15 -58.05 31.92
C ALA A 9 -0.35 -57.52 30.49
N TYR A 10 -1.47 -57.87 29.83
CA TYR A 10 -1.80 -57.37 28.49
C TYR A 10 -2.22 -55.89 28.48
N SER A 11 -2.84 -55.37 29.55
CA SER A 11 -3.19 -53.95 29.64
C SER A 11 -1.99 -53.05 29.93
N VAL A 12 -1.01 -53.51 30.70
CA VAL A 12 0.22 -52.74 30.98
C VAL A 12 1.18 -52.76 29.78
N LEU A 13 1.27 -53.88 29.05
CA LEU A 13 2.04 -53.95 27.80
C LEU A 13 1.43 -53.10 26.67
N SER A 14 0.10 -53.09 26.52
CA SER A 14 -0.57 -52.25 25.51
C SER A 14 -0.48 -50.76 25.85
N ALA A 15 -0.60 -50.37 27.13
CA ALA A 15 -0.41 -48.99 27.56
C ALA A 15 1.04 -48.51 27.40
N SER A 16 2.03 -49.38 27.59
CA SER A 16 3.45 -49.04 27.41
C SER A 16 3.84 -48.90 25.93
N ILE A 17 3.27 -49.74 25.04
CA ILE A 17 3.44 -49.61 23.59
C ILE A 17 2.72 -48.37 23.06
N LEU A 18 1.52 -48.06 23.56
CA LEU A 18 0.81 -46.82 23.24
C LEU A 18 1.55 -45.59 23.74
N TYR A 19 2.15 -45.61 24.93
CA TYR A 19 2.95 -44.50 25.46
C TYR A 19 4.27 -44.32 24.69
N LEU A 20 4.92 -45.40 24.26
CA LEU A 20 6.11 -45.33 23.39
C LEU A 20 5.76 -44.86 21.97
N LEU A 21 4.59 -45.24 21.43
CA LEU A 21 4.09 -44.70 20.16
C LEU A 21 3.63 -43.24 20.29
N PHE A 22 3.06 -42.82 21.42
CA PHE A 22 2.67 -41.43 21.66
C PHE A 22 3.88 -40.53 21.92
N THR A 23 4.92 -41.03 22.60
CA THR A 23 6.18 -40.29 22.82
C THR A 23 7.09 -40.32 21.60
N TRP A 24 6.99 -41.34 20.73
CA TRP A 24 7.61 -41.32 19.41
C TRP A 24 6.84 -40.40 18.46
N ALA A 25 5.50 -40.41 18.46
CA ALA A 25 4.66 -39.48 17.69
C ALA A 25 4.78 -38.03 18.17
N SER A 26 5.01 -37.79 19.47
CA SER A 26 5.25 -36.45 20.04
C SER A 26 6.71 -36.01 20.00
N ARG A 27 7.68 -36.93 19.85
CA ARG A 27 9.07 -36.60 19.47
C ARG A 27 9.28 -36.47 17.96
N SER A 28 8.38 -37.00 17.13
CA SER A 28 8.41 -36.85 15.66
C SER A 28 7.50 -35.74 15.14
N SER A 29 6.74 -35.06 16.00
CA SER A 29 6.10 -33.77 15.69
C SER A 29 7.03 -32.57 15.91
N GLY A 30 8.32 -32.82 16.17
CA GLY A 30 9.40 -31.84 16.10
C GLY A 30 10.15 -31.91 14.77
N SER A 31 9.45 -31.77 13.65
CA SER A 31 10.07 -31.49 12.33
C SER A 31 9.66 -30.10 11.88
N TRP A 32 10.28 -29.09 12.51
CA TRP A 32 10.27 -27.70 12.06
C TRP A 32 11.39 -27.44 11.02
N LEU A 33 11.65 -28.39 10.13
CA LEU A 33 12.61 -28.27 9.03
C LEU A 33 12.08 -29.00 7.79
N SER A 34 10.87 -28.66 7.34
CA SER A 34 10.59 -28.75 5.92
C SER A 34 11.20 -27.49 5.29
N SER A 35 12.46 -27.56 4.88
CA SER A 35 13.02 -26.59 3.94
C SER A 35 12.22 -26.74 2.62
N SER A 36 11.09 -26.06 2.53
CA SER A 36 10.21 -26.19 1.38
C SER A 36 10.99 -25.75 0.14
N HIS A 37 11.21 -26.69 -0.79
CA HIS A 37 11.85 -26.40 -2.08
C HIS A 37 10.98 -25.49 -2.96
N HIS A 38 9.72 -25.29 -2.57
CA HIS A 38 8.78 -24.38 -3.21
C HIS A 38 9.12 -22.92 -2.88
N PRO A 39 8.94 -21.99 -3.84
CA PRO A 39 9.09 -20.57 -3.58
C PRO A 39 8.09 -20.11 -2.50
N PRO A 40 8.45 -19.09 -1.72
CA PRO A 40 7.56 -18.53 -0.71
C PRO A 40 6.36 -17.84 -1.36
N ASP A 41 5.30 -17.64 -0.57
CA ASP A 41 4.20 -16.77 -0.99
C ASP A 41 4.65 -15.30 -0.93
N PHE A 42 4.87 -14.73 -2.11
CA PHE A 42 5.20 -13.32 -2.28
C PHE A 42 3.97 -12.39 -2.09
N SER A 43 2.77 -12.95 -1.96
CA SER A 43 1.49 -12.23 -1.89
C SER A 43 1.02 -11.92 -0.46
N ARG A 44 1.95 -11.55 0.44
CA ARG A 44 1.63 -11.22 1.84
C ARG A 44 1.06 -9.80 1.96
N TYR A 45 -0.22 -9.65 1.64
CA TYR A 45 -0.93 -8.37 1.69
C TYR A 45 -1.79 -8.22 2.94
N VAL A 46 -1.67 -7.07 3.60
CA VAL A 46 -2.71 -6.59 4.52
C VAL A 46 -3.72 -5.83 3.68
N SER A 47 -4.89 -6.41 3.41
CA SER A 47 -5.81 -5.86 2.39
C SER A 47 -6.39 -4.49 2.75
N LEU A 48 -6.83 -4.31 3.99
CA LEU A 48 -7.56 -3.11 4.42
C LEU A 48 -7.25 -2.80 5.89
N TYR A 49 -7.01 -1.51 6.16
CA TYR A 49 -6.98 -0.97 7.52
C TYR A 49 -8.01 0.14 7.68
N SER A 50 -8.86 0.06 8.70
CA SER A 50 -9.81 1.13 9.02
C SER A 50 -9.19 2.05 10.06
N LEU A 51 -8.87 3.29 9.67
CA LEU A 51 -8.29 4.27 10.59
C LEU A 51 -9.33 4.72 11.64
N PRO A 52 -9.00 4.63 12.93
CA PRO A 52 -9.84 5.17 14.00
C PRO A 52 -9.71 6.71 14.06
N VAL A 53 -10.66 7.35 14.76
CA VAL A 53 -10.79 8.82 14.83
C VAL A 53 -9.54 9.49 15.41
N ASP A 54 -8.89 8.86 16.39
CA ASP A 54 -7.68 9.36 17.04
C ASP A 54 -6.45 9.42 16.12
N GLN A 55 -6.42 8.58 15.08
CA GLN A 55 -5.38 8.59 14.03
C GLN A 55 -5.74 9.44 12.81
N PHE A 56 -6.97 9.94 12.74
CA PHE A 56 -7.41 10.90 11.72
C PHE A 56 -8.29 12.02 12.34
N PRO A 57 -7.73 12.82 13.27
CA PRO A 57 -8.51 13.69 14.16
C PRO A 57 -8.87 15.02 13.48
N LEU A 58 -9.84 15.01 12.56
CA LEU A 58 -10.24 16.23 11.85
C LEU A 58 -10.96 17.26 12.71
N ASP A 59 -11.67 16.82 13.74
CA ASP A 59 -12.49 17.68 14.61
C ASP A 59 -11.70 18.27 15.79
N ASP A 60 -10.48 17.78 16.04
CA ASP A 60 -9.62 18.30 17.10
C ASP A 60 -8.90 19.56 16.62
N VAL A 61 -9.21 20.70 17.25
CA VAL A 61 -8.63 22.02 16.93
C VAL A 61 -7.12 22.10 17.15
N ASN A 62 -6.54 21.18 17.91
CA ASN A 62 -5.11 21.16 18.20
C ASN A 62 -4.36 20.10 17.40
N LYS A 63 -5.06 19.34 16.55
CA LYS A 63 -4.43 18.31 15.73
C LYS A 63 -4.57 18.57 14.24
N ARG A 64 -3.67 17.96 13.48
CA ARG A 64 -3.69 17.98 12.02
C ARG A 64 -3.39 16.59 11.48
N VAL A 65 -3.85 16.31 10.28
CA VAL A 65 -3.44 15.16 9.49
C VAL A 65 -2.60 15.65 8.33
N ILE A 66 -1.41 15.09 8.15
CA ILE A 66 -0.47 15.40 7.09
C ILE A 66 -0.34 14.15 6.23
N ILE A 67 -0.80 14.20 4.98
CA ILE A 67 -0.68 13.09 4.04
C ILE A 67 0.34 13.47 2.96
N VAL A 68 1.39 12.68 2.81
CA VAL A 68 2.52 12.92 1.90
C VAL A 68 2.41 12.01 0.67
N GLY A 69 2.76 12.56 -0.50
CA GLY A 69 2.90 11.83 -1.76
C GLY A 69 4.04 10.79 -1.76
N ASP A 70 4.33 10.22 -2.93
CA ASP A 70 5.42 9.26 -3.14
C ASP A 70 6.77 9.86 -2.73
N ILE A 71 7.53 9.13 -1.90
CA ILE A 71 8.77 9.62 -1.27
C ILE A 71 10.00 9.12 -2.03
N HIS A 72 10.01 7.86 -2.44
CA HIS A 72 11.09 7.25 -3.24
C HIS A 72 12.51 7.47 -2.67
N GLY A 73 12.67 7.40 -1.35
CA GLY A 73 13.97 7.62 -0.72
C GLY A 73 14.52 9.05 -0.81
N MET A 74 13.71 10.04 -1.21
CA MET A 74 14.09 11.46 -1.27
C MET A 74 14.08 12.06 0.15
N PHE A 75 15.01 11.61 1.00
CA PHE A 75 14.99 11.87 2.45
C PHE A 75 15.16 13.36 2.79
N GLU A 76 16.05 14.06 2.09
CA GLU A 76 16.32 15.49 2.34
C GLU A 76 15.07 16.33 2.05
N GLU A 77 14.38 16.06 0.95
CA GLU A 77 13.15 16.75 0.55
C GLU A 77 11.97 16.36 1.45
N PHE A 78 11.93 15.11 1.92
CA PHE A 78 10.98 14.69 2.93
C PHE A 78 11.17 15.46 4.23
N GLN A 79 12.40 15.59 4.72
CA GLN A 79 12.70 16.41 5.89
C GLN A 79 12.38 17.89 5.65
N ALA A 80 12.70 18.43 4.48
CA ALA A 80 12.36 19.82 4.12
C ALA A 80 10.84 20.05 4.10
N LEU A 81 10.05 19.10 3.61
CA LEU A 81 8.60 19.16 3.61
C LEU A 81 8.05 19.11 5.04
N LEU A 82 8.55 18.21 5.88
CA LEU A 82 8.18 18.12 7.30
C LEU A 82 8.54 19.41 8.06
N ALA A 83 9.69 20.01 7.78
CA ALA A 83 10.07 21.31 8.33
C ALA A 83 9.13 22.42 7.85
N LYS A 84 8.79 22.46 6.55
CA LYS A 84 7.87 23.46 5.96
C LYS A 84 6.47 23.42 6.57
N VAL A 85 5.97 22.25 6.94
CA VAL A 85 4.67 22.11 7.63
C VAL A 85 4.77 22.20 9.16
N SER A 86 6.00 22.38 9.67
CA SER A 86 6.32 22.34 11.10
C SER A 86 5.74 21.11 11.77
N TYR A 87 6.05 19.93 11.22
CA TYR A 87 5.54 18.65 11.70
C TYR A 87 5.92 18.43 13.16
N ASN A 88 4.93 18.08 13.99
CA ASN A 88 5.11 17.72 15.38
C ASN A 88 4.39 16.38 15.67
N PRO A 89 5.11 15.30 16.02
CA PRO A 89 4.51 13.98 16.23
C PRO A 89 3.53 13.92 17.42
N HIS A 90 3.54 14.90 18.33
CA HIS A 90 2.59 14.97 19.45
C HIS A 90 1.22 15.54 19.07
N SER A 91 1.16 16.35 18.01
CA SER A 91 -0.07 17.01 17.56
C SER A 91 -0.50 16.62 16.15
N ASP A 92 0.40 16.07 15.33
CA ASP A 92 0.14 15.75 13.94
C ASP A 92 0.15 14.24 13.69
N SER A 93 -0.84 13.77 12.94
CA SER A 93 -0.85 12.42 12.36
C SER A 93 -0.21 12.48 10.97
N LEU A 94 0.88 11.74 10.76
CA LEU A 94 1.56 11.65 9.47
C LEU A 94 1.16 10.37 8.74
N ILE A 95 0.81 10.51 7.46
CA ILE A 95 0.37 9.41 6.58
C ILE A 95 1.12 9.49 5.24
N SER A 96 1.64 8.37 4.74
CA SER A 96 2.20 8.28 3.38
C SER A 96 1.24 7.53 2.43
N VAL A 97 1.18 7.97 1.17
CA VAL A 97 0.46 7.26 0.08
C VAL A 97 1.26 6.09 -0.53
N GLY A 98 2.37 5.68 0.09
CA GLY A 98 3.22 4.57 -0.36
C GLY A 98 4.36 5.01 -1.26
N ASP A 99 5.08 4.04 -1.82
CA ASP A 99 6.34 4.24 -2.56
C ASP A 99 7.32 5.07 -1.71
N ILE A 100 7.62 4.48 -0.55
CA ILE A 100 8.48 5.06 0.49
C ILE A 100 9.95 5.00 0.03
N VAL A 101 10.31 3.90 -0.63
CA VAL A 101 11.68 3.54 -1.00
C VAL A 101 11.83 3.32 -2.51
N ALA A 102 13.07 3.11 -2.93
CA ALA A 102 13.52 2.88 -4.30
C ALA A 102 13.33 4.09 -5.22
N LYS A 103 13.92 4.04 -6.43
CA LYS A 103 14.05 5.09 -7.46
C LYS A 103 14.99 6.24 -7.11
N GLY A 104 14.93 6.76 -5.89
CA GLY A 104 15.86 7.79 -5.43
C GLY A 104 17.19 7.21 -4.93
N PRO A 105 18.00 8.01 -4.21
CA PRO A 105 19.25 7.54 -3.63
C PRO A 105 19.03 6.35 -2.69
N HIS A 106 19.88 5.32 -2.79
CA HIS A 106 19.80 4.13 -1.93
C HIS A 106 19.91 4.49 -0.44
N SER A 107 20.88 5.32 -0.07
CA SER A 107 21.03 5.81 1.32
C SER A 107 19.78 6.53 1.82
N GLY A 108 19.16 7.35 0.97
CA GLY A 108 17.92 8.04 1.30
C GLY A 108 16.73 7.08 1.46
N SER A 109 16.67 5.98 0.70
CA SER A 109 15.68 4.91 0.93
C SER A 109 15.85 4.28 2.31
N MET A 110 17.10 4.02 2.73
CA MET A 110 17.39 3.47 4.06
C MET A 110 17.03 4.47 5.18
N ASP A 111 17.31 5.76 4.99
CA ASP A 111 17.00 6.81 5.95
C ASP A 111 15.49 7.05 6.11
N VAL A 112 14.75 7.13 4.99
CA VAL A 112 13.28 7.22 5.03
C VAL A 112 12.71 6.00 5.73
N LEU A 113 13.17 4.79 5.38
CA LEU A 113 12.66 3.57 5.97
C LEU A 113 12.94 3.50 7.48
N ALA A 114 14.12 3.91 7.93
CA ALA A 114 14.45 4.04 9.34
C ALA A 114 13.51 5.02 10.06
N PHE A 115 13.32 6.23 9.51
CA PHE A 115 12.41 7.23 10.08
C PHE A 115 10.99 6.70 10.19
N MET A 116 10.46 6.11 9.12
CA MET A 116 9.09 5.62 9.04
C MET A 116 8.84 4.46 10.01
N ALA A 117 9.80 3.52 10.12
CA ALA A 117 9.71 2.38 11.03
C ALA A 117 9.84 2.78 12.50
N SER A 118 10.85 3.58 12.87
CA SER A 118 11.09 3.98 14.26
C SER A 118 9.97 4.84 14.85
N ASN A 119 9.24 5.57 14.00
CA ASN A 119 8.08 6.38 14.42
C ASN A 119 6.73 5.68 14.14
N ASN A 120 6.74 4.45 13.61
CA ASN A 120 5.56 3.69 13.19
C ASN A 120 4.56 4.54 12.38
N ILE A 121 5.06 5.28 11.39
CA ILE A 121 4.25 6.21 10.58
C ILE A 121 3.23 5.42 9.75
N THR A 122 1.97 5.86 9.75
CA THR A 122 0.91 5.25 8.95
C THR A 122 1.23 5.38 7.46
N ALA A 123 1.06 4.32 6.68
CA ALA A 123 1.22 4.37 5.23
C ALA A 123 0.36 3.31 4.56
N VAL A 124 -0.02 3.54 3.30
CA VAL A 124 -0.39 2.44 2.41
C VAL A 124 0.85 1.88 1.73
N ARG A 125 0.80 0.62 1.33
CA ARG A 125 1.86 -0.01 0.54
C ARG A 125 1.83 0.51 -0.89
N GLY A 126 2.98 0.87 -1.45
CA GLY A 126 3.16 1.17 -2.87
C GLY A 126 3.72 0.00 -3.69
N ASN A 127 3.76 0.14 -5.02
CA ASN A 127 4.26 -0.93 -5.88
C ASN A 127 5.77 -1.09 -5.82
N HIS A 128 6.53 -0.04 -5.53
CA HIS A 128 7.96 -0.14 -5.25
C HIS A 128 8.21 -0.79 -3.89
N ASP A 129 7.40 -0.45 -2.87
CA ASP A 129 7.49 -1.08 -1.54
C ASP A 129 7.24 -2.59 -1.62
N GLN A 130 6.23 -3.01 -2.40
CA GLN A 130 5.92 -4.42 -2.61
C GLN A 130 7.11 -5.18 -3.21
N LYS A 131 7.80 -4.62 -4.21
CA LYS A 131 8.99 -5.27 -4.81
C LYS A 131 10.12 -5.48 -3.81
N VAL A 132 10.35 -4.53 -2.90
CA VAL A 132 11.36 -4.69 -1.84
C VAL A 132 10.97 -5.81 -0.88
N ILE A 133 9.69 -5.87 -0.46
CA ILE A 133 9.17 -6.96 0.39
C ILE A 133 9.36 -8.32 -0.30
N GLU A 134 9.09 -8.39 -1.60
CA GLU A 134 9.25 -9.60 -2.40
C GLU A 134 10.71 -10.05 -2.43
N TRP A 135 11.65 -9.13 -2.70
CA TRP A 135 13.09 -9.41 -2.62
C TRP A 135 13.53 -9.88 -1.24
N ARG A 136 13.06 -9.21 -0.17
CA ARG A 136 13.42 -9.62 1.20
C ARG A 136 12.93 -11.04 1.51
N THR A 137 11.70 -11.34 1.10
CA THR A 137 11.13 -12.68 1.25
C THR A 137 11.91 -13.73 0.44
N TRP A 138 12.40 -13.35 -0.75
CA TRP A 138 13.27 -14.19 -1.57
C TRP A 138 14.62 -14.45 -0.89
N PHE A 139 15.26 -13.43 -0.30
CA PHE A 139 16.50 -13.60 0.45
C PHE A 139 16.33 -14.58 1.61
N GLU A 140 15.28 -14.40 2.42
CA GLU A 140 14.98 -15.31 3.55
C GLU A 140 14.81 -16.75 3.06
N TRP A 141 14.16 -16.95 1.92
CA TRP A 141 14.03 -18.27 1.31
C TRP A 141 15.38 -18.83 0.84
N ILE A 142 16.18 -18.06 0.09
CA ILE A 142 17.48 -18.54 -0.40
C ILE A 142 18.40 -18.90 0.77
N HIS A 143 18.48 -18.07 1.81
CA HIS A 143 19.28 -18.35 3.00
C HIS A 143 18.82 -19.59 3.77
N SER A 144 17.53 -19.92 3.72
CA SER A 144 17.00 -21.15 4.34
C SER A 144 17.34 -22.45 3.60
N LEU A 145 17.80 -22.36 2.35
CA LEU A 145 18.14 -23.53 1.53
C LEU A 145 19.61 -23.93 1.71
N PRO A 146 19.94 -25.23 1.82
CA PRO A 146 21.33 -25.68 1.91
C PRO A 146 22.19 -25.21 0.72
N GLY A 147 23.24 -24.45 1.03
CA GLY A 147 24.17 -23.86 0.07
C GLY A 147 23.66 -22.60 -0.63
N GLY A 148 22.51 -22.04 -0.22
CA GLY A 148 21.95 -20.82 -0.79
C GLY A 148 22.76 -19.57 -0.41
N THR A 149 23.13 -19.45 0.86
CA THR A 149 24.03 -18.39 1.35
C THR A 149 25.37 -18.40 0.62
N ASP A 150 26.00 -19.57 0.48
CA ASP A 150 27.29 -19.70 -0.22
C ASP A 150 27.18 -19.33 -1.71
N TRP A 151 26.05 -19.66 -2.34
CA TRP A 151 25.80 -19.29 -3.72
C TRP A 151 25.61 -17.78 -3.86
N LEU A 152 24.79 -17.15 -3.02
CA LEU A 152 24.58 -15.69 -3.04
C LEU A 152 25.91 -14.95 -2.87
N PHE A 153 26.68 -15.32 -1.85
CA PHE A 153 27.99 -14.73 -1.60
C PHE A 153 28.92 -14.84 -2.82
N GLN A 154 28.97 -16.01 -3.47
CA GLN A 154 29.77 -16.20 -4.67
C GLN A 154 29.28 -15.38 -5.86
N VAL A 155 27.96 -15.21 -6.02
CA VAL A 155 27.41 -14.41 -7.13
C VAL A 155 27.74 -12.94 -6.92
N GLN A 156 27.62 -12.45 -5.68
CA GLN A 156 27.98 -11.08 -5.32
C GLN A 156 29.47 -10.81 -5.55
N GLU A 157 30.37 -11.68 -5.06
CA GLU A 157 31.81 -11.53 -5.28
C GLU A 157 32.17 -11.52 -6.77
N ARG A 158 31.49 -12.33 -7.59
CA ARG A 158 31.71 -12.33 -9.04
C ARG A 158 31.19 -11.06 -9.70
N TRP A 159 30.08 -10.50 -9.24
CA TRP A 159 29.53 -9.26 -9.75
C TRP A 159 30.44 -8.08 -9.40
N GLU A 160 30.89 -7.97 -8.16
CA GLU A 160 31.87 -6.95 -7.72
C GLU A 160 33.14 -7.00 -8.58
N LYS A 161 33.70 -8.19 -8.80
CA LYS A 161 34.86 -8.36 -9.69
C LYS A 161 34.53 -7.96 -11.13
N ALA A 162 33.34 -8.27 -11.65
CA ALA A 162 32.97 -7.86 -13.00
C ALA A 162 32.91 -6.33 -13.12
N GLN A 163 32.38 -5.64 -12.10
CA GLN A 163 32.35 -4.19 -12.04
C GLN A 163 33.75 -3.58 -12.00
N GLU A 164 34.68 -4.16 -11.24
CA GLU A 164 36.10 -3.76 -11.24
C GLU A 164 36.75 -3.87 -12.63
N HIS A 165 36.26 -4.79 -13.47
CA HIS A 165 36.70 -4.97 -14.86
C HIS A 165 35.85 -4.22 -15.88
N GLY A 166 34.96 -3.33 -15.44
CA GLY A 166 34.20 -2.41 -16.29
C GLY A 166 32.82 -2.91 -16.74
N ALA A 167 32.29 -3.99 -16.14
CA ALA A 167 30.89 -4.37 -16.37
C ALA A 167 29.94 -3.36 -15.69
N ASP A 168 28.98 -2.84 -16.45
CA ASP A 168 27.98 -1.87 -16.00
C ASP A 168 26.53 -2.34 -16.25
N ASP A 169 26.33 -3.25 -17.22
CA ASP A 169 25.04 -3.89 -17.47
C ASP A 169 24.88 -5.19 -16.65
N VAL A 170 24.13 -5.08 -15.55
CA VAL A 170 23.82 -6.20 -14.68
C VAL A 170 22.90 -7.23 -15.33
N GLU A 171 21.98 -6.81 -16.20
CA GLU A 171 21.03 -7.73 -16.84
C GLU A 171 21.78 -8.61 -17.84
N GLU A 172 22.61 -7.99 -18.69
CA GLU A 172 23.49 -8.70 -19.61
C GLU A 172 24.41 -9.66 -18.86
N TRP A 173 25.07 -9.18 -17.80
CA TRP A 173 25.97 -10.02 -17.01
C TRP A 173 25.25 -11.23 -16.38
N VAL A 174 24.07 -11.03 -15.79
CA VAL A 174 23.27 -12.12 -15.23
C VAL A 174 22.88 -13.12 -16.31
N GLU A 175 22.43 -12.66 -17.48
CA GLU A 175 22.09 -13.56 -18.60
C GLU A 175 23.28 -14.41 -19.04
N GLU A 176 24.48 -13.85 -19.10
CA GLU A 176 25.70 -14.58 -19.38
C GLU A 176 26.02 -15.64 -18.32
N GLN A 177 25.88 -15.29 -17.03
CA GLN A 177 26.06 -16.24 -15.94
C GLN A 177 25.05 -17.39 -16.03
N VAL A 178 23.78 -17.10 -16.27
CA VAL A 178 22.71 -18.12 -16.44
C VAL A 178 23.05 -19.06 -17.60
N ARG A 179 23.63 -18.55 -18.69
CA ARG A 179 24.03 -19.33 -19.87
C ARG A 179 25.19 -20.28 -19.57
N HIS A 180 26.22 -19.79 -18.88
CA HIS A 180 27.51 -20.50 -18.73
C HIS A 180 27.68 -21.26 -17.40
N ASP A 181 27.07 -20.81 -16.31
CA ASP A 181 27.24 -21.39 -14.98
C ASP A 181 26.33 -22.62 -14.77
N LYS A 182 26.70 -23.73 -15.42
CA LYS A 182 25.97 -24.99 -15.31
C LYS A 182 25.97 -25.56 -13.89
N LYS A 183 27.04 -25.29 -13.12
CA LYS A 183 27.20 -25.74 -11.73
C LYS A 183 26.09 -25.20 -10.83
N TYR A 184 25.74 -23.91 -10.99
CA TYR A 184 24.72 -23.25 -10.18
C TYR A 184 23.38 -23.05 -10.89
N SER A 185 23.14 -23.74 -12.02
CA SER A 185 21.91 -23.64 -12.81
C SER A 185 20.60 -23.80 -12.00
N LYS A 186 20.62 -24.58 -10.91
CA LYS A 186 19.46 -24.73 -10.01
C LYS A 186 19.11 -23.46 -9.24
N TRP A 187 20.09 -22.60 -8.97
CA TRP A 187 19.92 -21.36 -8.21
C TRP A 187 19.50 -20.20 -9.10
N TRP A 188 20.10 -20.11 -10.29
CA TRP A 188 19.67 -19.17 -11.33
C TRP A 188 18.17 -19.31 -11.65
N LYS A 189 17.64 -20.54 -11.68
CA LYS A 189 16.20 -20.83 -11.85
C LYS A 189 15.31 -20.39 -10.68
N LYS A 190 15.87 -19.99 -9.54
CA LYS A 190 15.12 -19.53 -8.36
C LYS A 190 14.91 -18.02 -8.36
N ILE A 191 15.58 -17.28 -9.24
CA ILE A 191 15.30 -15.86 -9.45
C ILE A 191 14.01 -15.78 -10.29
N PRO A 192 12.96 -15.10 -9.81
CA PRO A 192 11.74 -14.95 -10.58
C PRO A 192 11.99 -14.20 -11.89
N GLU A 193 11.18 -14.50 -12.92
CA GLU A 193 11.30 -13.83 -14.22
C GLU A 193 11.07 -12.32 -14.09
N GLY A 194 11.94 -11.52 -14.73
CA GLY A 194 11.88 -10.06 -14.73
C GLY A 194 12.36 -9.40 -13.44
N TRP A 195 12.95 -10.14 -12.50
CA TRP A 195 13.57 -9.58 -11.31
C TRP A 195 15.04 -9.24 -11.56
N GLN A 196 15.43 -8.02 -11.19
CA GLN A 196 16.77 -7.50 -11.40
C GLN A 196 17.64 -7.70 -10.14
N LEU A 197 18.57 -8.66 -10.18
CA LEU A 197 19.61 -8.80 -9.15
C LEU A 197 20.48 -7.55 -9.09
N PHE A 198 20.96 -7.20 -7.89
CA PHE A 198 21.82 -6.03 -7.64
C PHE A 198 21.24 -4.68 -8.08
N GLY A 199 19.95 -4.66 -8.41
CA GLY A 199 19.19 -3.42 -8.60
C GLY A 199 18.82 -2.80 -7.26
N ASP A 200 18.27 -1.61 -7.33
CA ASP A 200 17.88 -0.80 -6.16
C ASP A 200 16.93 -1.55 -5.19
N HIS A 201 15.87 -2.22 -5.71
CA HIS A 201 14.98 -3.03 -4.86
C HIS A 201 15.69 -4.18 -4.16
N TYR A 202 16.68 -4.78 -4.82
CA TYR A 202 17.48 -5.89 -4.28
C TYR A 202 18.36 -5.38 -3.13
N SER A 203 19.11 -4.30 -3.37
CA SER A 203 20.02 -3.72 -2.38
C SER A 203 19.29 -3.24 -1.13
N ILE A 204 18.14 -2.58 -1.28
CA ILE A 204 17.32 -2.15 -0.13
C ILE A 204 16.84 -3.36 0.68
N ALA A 205 16.39 -4.42 -0.01
CA ALA A 205 15.90 -5.64 0.65
C ALA A 205 17.02 -6.40 1.37
N GLU A 206 18.23 -6.40 0.82
CA GLU A 206 19.41 -7.00 1.42
C GLU A 206 19.80 -6.27 2.71
N GLU A 207 19.88 -4.94 2.67
CA GLU A 207 20.40 -4.12 3.77
C GLU A 207 19.38 -3.89 4.89
N MET A 208 18.08 -3.89 4.59
CA MET A 208 17.05 -3.57 5.60
C MET A 208 17.10 -4.47 6.82
N THR A 209 16.77 -3.90 7.97
CA THR A 209 16.63 -4.64 9.21
C THR A 209 15.34 -5.46 9.21
N HIS A 210 15.25 -6.46 10.09
CA HIS A 210 14.01 -7.23 10.26
C HIS A 210 12.84 -6.35 10.73
N GLU A 211 13.10 -5.34 11.57
CA GLU A 211 12.08 -4.40 12.05
C GLU A 211 11.52 -3.55 10.91
N GLN A 212 12.40 -3.06 10.03
CA GLN A 212 12.01 -2.31 8.83
C GLN A 212 11.19 -3.19 7.87
N TYR A 213 11.60 -4.45 7.66
CA TYR A 213 10.81 -5.42 6.89
C TYR A 213 9.42 -5.63 7.49
N LEU A 214 9.32 -5.87 8.80
CA LEU A 214 8.02 -6.05 9.48
C LEU A 214 7.14 -4.81 9.35
N TYR A 215 7.71 -3.62 9.47
CA TYR A 215 7.00 -2.36 9.25
C TYR A 215 6.36 -2.31 7.85
N MET A 216 7.14 -2.63 6.80
CA MET A 216 6.66 -2.62 5.41
C MET A 216 5.59 -3.69 5.15
N VAL A 217 5.80 -4.92 5.64
CA VAL A 217 4.84 -6.04 5.47
C VAL A 217 3.52 -5.76 6.18
N GLN A 218 3.51 -4.93 7.23
CA GLN A 218 2.28 -4.55 7.91
C GLN A 218 1.54 -3.40 7.23
N ARG A 219 2.15 -2.68 6.27
CA ARG A 219 1.46 -1.58 5.57
C ARG A 219 0.31 -2.14 4.72
N PRO A 220 -0.93 -1.67 4.93
CA PRO A 220 -2.08 -2.13 4.17
C PRO A 220 -2.06 -1.64 2.72
N VAL A 221 -2.70 -2.37 1.81
CA VAL A 221 -2.86 -1.92 0.42
C VAL A 221 -3.90 -0.79 0.32
N GLN A 222 -4.84 -0.75 1.26
CA GLN A 222 -5.92 0.23 1.31
C GLN A 222 -6.17 0.67 2.76
N ILE A 223 -6.40 1.97 2.95
CA ILE A 223 -6.88 2.53 4.21
C ILE A 223 -8.28 3.11 3.98
N HIS A 224 -9.21 2.81 4.89
CA HIS A 224 -10.54 3.40 4.94
C HIS A 224 -10.66 4.28 6.18
N VAL A 225 -11.18 5.49 6.01
CA VAL A 225 -11.41 6.46 7.09
C VAL A 225 -12.91 6.73 7.18
N PRO A 226 -13.69 5.91 7.91
CA PRO A 226 -15.16 5.96 7.86
C PRO A 226 -15.73 7.32 8.24
N HIS A 227 -15.21 7.92 9.32
CA HIS A 227 -15.71 9.19 9.85
C HIS A 227 -15.44 10.38 8.92
N ALA A 228 -14.46 10.26 8.01
CA ALA A 228 -14.12 11.28 7.02
C ALA A 228 -14.63 10.93 5.61
N HIS A 229 -15.34 9.82 5.44
CA HIS A 229 -15.82 9.31 4.15
C HIS A 229 -14.71 9.28 3.08
N THR A 230 -13.55 8.74 3.47
CA THR A 230 -12.31 8.85 2.70
C THR A 230 -11.59 7.51 2.61
N PHE A 231 -10.94 7.28 1.46
CA PHE A 231 -10.01 6.19 1.23
C PHE A 231 -8.62 6.74 0.94
N ILE A 232 -7.60 6.01 1.37
CA ILE A 232 -6.21 6.21 0.96
C ILE A 232 -5.74 4.91 0.33
N ALA A 233 -5.20 4.99 -0.88
CA ALA A 233 -4.67 3.86 -1.62
C ALA A 233 -3.55 4.36 -2.54
N HIS A 234 -2.54 3.54 -2.79
CA HIS A 234 -1.35 4.01 -3.50
C HIS A 234 -1.67 4.46 -4.94
N ALA A 235 -2.21 3.58 -5.78
CA ALA A 235 -2.64 3.97 -7.13
C ALA A 235 -4.09 4.49 -7.17
N GLY A 236 -4.96 3.93 -6.32
CA GLY A 236 -6.36 4.33 -6.19
C GLY A 236 -7.32 3.15 -6.03
N ILE A 237 -8.62 3.46 -6.03
CA ILE A 237 -9.73 2.49 -6.02
C ILE A 237 -10.81 2.88 -7.03
N LEU A 238 -11.62 1.93 -7.47
CA LEU A 238 -12.78 2.19 -8.31
C LEU A 238 -14.05 2.34 -7.49
N ALA A 239 -14.89 3.31 -7.84
CA ALA A 239 -16.19 3.50 -7.20
C ALA A 239 -17.28 2.53 -7.69
N SER A 240 -17.05 1.94 -8.86
CA SER A 240 -18.02 1.12 -9.58
C SER A 240 -17.27 0.15 -10.50
N ASP A 241 -17.84 -1.02 -10.78
CA ASP A 241 -17.27 -2.00 -11.71
C ASP A 241 -17.32 -1.46 -13.15
N PRO A 242 -16.19 -1.35 -13.88
CA PRO A 242 -16.12 -0.96 -15.29
C PRO A 242 -17.07 -1.73 -16.21
N ASN A 243 -17.39 -2.99 -15.91
CA ASN A 243 -18.20 -3.85 -16.77
C ASN A 243 -19.70 -3.53 -16.73
N TYR A 244 -20.15 -2.70 -15.79
CA TYR A 244 -21.56 -2.38 -15.63
C TYR A 244 -21.85 -0.89 -15.79
N LYS A 245 -23.02 -0.57 -16.35
CA LYS A 245 -23.53 0.81 -16.37
C LYS A 245 -23.78 1.31 -14.93
N PRO A 246 -23.68 2.63 -14.66
CA PRO A 246 -23.76 3.16 -13.29
C PRO A 246 -25.04 2.79 -12.50
N GLY A 247 -26.19 2.64 -13.16
CA GLY A 247 -27.46 2.26 -12.51
C GLY A 247 -27.74 0.76 -12.46
N HIS A 248 -26.78 -0.09 -12.82
CA HIS A 248 -26.98 -1.53 -12.84
C HIS A 248 -26.99 -2.09 -11.42
N LYS A 249 -27.90 -3.03 -11.10
CA LYS A 249 -28.11 -3.61 -9.76
C LYS A 249 -26.90 -4.28 -9.06
N ARG A 250 -25.80 -4.49 -9.79
CA ARG A 250 -24.53 -5.02 -9.25
C ARG A 250 -23.55 -3.90 -8.89
N GLN A 251 -23.89 -2.64 -9.14
CA GLN A 251 -23.06 -1.52 -8.78
C GLN A 251 -23.34 -1.14 -7.33
N PRO A 252 -22.31 -1.01 -6.47
CA PRO A 252 -22.49 -0.71 -5.05
C PRO A 252 -23.16 0.65 -4.82
N LEU A 253 -23.00 1.59 -5.77
CA LEU A 253 -23.59 2.92 -5.70
C LEU A 253 -25.02 3.00 -6.27
N SER A 254 -25.55 1.92 -6.86
CA SER A 254 -26.85 1.95 -7.54
C SER A 254 -28.04 1.64 -6.64
N HIS A 255 -27.79 1.17 -5.42
CA HIS A 255 -28.81 0.80 -4.46
C HIS A 255 -28.36 1.16 -3.04
N ILE A 256 -29.32 1.33 -2.14
CA ILE A 256 -29.04 1.50 -0.72
C ILE A 256 -28.52 0.16 -0.17
N PRO A 257 -27.43 0.13 0.61
CA PRO A 257 -26.95 -1.08 1.25
C PRO A 257 -28.03 -1.69 2.17
N THR A 258 -28.20 -3.01 2.14
CA THR A 258 -29.17 -3.72 2.99
C THR A 258 -28.53 -4.18 4.30
N LEU A 259 -29.08 -3.76 5.45
CA LEU A 259 -28.82 -4.41 6.74
C LEU A 259 -29.68 -5.68 6.85
N TYR A 260 -29.07 -6.82 7.16
CA TYR A 260 -29.79 -8.09 7.31
C TYR A 260 -30.69 -8.14 8.58
N GLU A 261 -30.60 -7.16 9.49
CA GLU A 261 -31.24 -7.22 10.82
C GLU A 261 -31.89 -5.91 11.31
N ALA A 262 -32.25 -4.95 10.43
CA ALA A 262 -32.89 -3.70 10.87
C ALA A 262 -34.31 -3.56 10.33
N ASP A 263 -35.27 -3.45 11.26
CA ASP A 263 -36.66 -3.09 10.97
C ASP A 263 -36.69 -1.70 10.31
N THR A 264 -37.31 -1.66 9.14
CA THR A 264 -37.52 -0.49 8.29
C THR A 264 -38.09 0.71 9.06
N ARG A 265 -37.24 1.65 9.49
CA ARG A 265 -37.58 3.07 9.76
C ARG A 265 -36.32 3.85 10.20
N LYS A 266 -35.77 4.66 9.28
CA LYS A 266 -34.69 5.65 9.49
C LYS A 266 -33.42 5.08 10.13
N GLU A 267 -32.64 4.33 9.36
CA GLU A 267 -31.25 4.08 9.71
C GLU A 267 -30.44 5.37 9.61
N ASP A 268 -29.47 5.52 10.52
CA ASP A 268 -28.55 6.65 10.55
C ASP A 268 -27.78 6.74 9.22
N THR A 269 -27.82 7.90 8.57
CA THR A 269 -27.11 8.16 7.30
C THR A 269 -25.63 7.81 7.42
N LEU A 270 -25.04 7.95 8.60
CA LEU A 270 -23.65 7.57 8.88
C LEU A 270 -23.40 6.06 8.69
N ILE A 271 -24.33 5.22 9.17
CA ILE A 271 -24.23 3.76 9.03
C ILE A 271 -24.35 3.37 7.56
N LEU A 272 -25.36 3.91 6.87
CA LEU A 272 -25.59 3.61 5.44
C LEU A 272 -24.40 4.05 4.57
N ARG A 273 -23.79 5.20 4.84
CA ARG A 273 -22.56 5.63 4.12
C ARG A 273 -21.40 4.68 4.37
N ARG A 274 -21.21 4.24 5.62
CA ARG A 274 -20.16 3.26 5.94
C ARG A 274 -20.37 1.94 5.21
N LEU A 275 -21.61 1.44 5.13
CA LEU A 275 -21.92 0.23 4.37
C LEU A 275 -21.69 0.42 2.88
N GLN A 276 -22.08 1.57 2.32
CA GLN A 276 -21.83 1.91 0.91
C GLN A 276 -20.33 1.91 0.59
N GLU A 277 -19.52 2.49 1.46
CA GLU A 277 -18.06 2.53 1.31
C GLU A 277 -17.43 1.14 1.39
N LEU A 278 -17.91 0.30 2.30
CA LEU A 278 -17.49 -1.10 2.37
C LEU A 278 -17.92 -1.88 1.11
N ALA A 279 -19.11 -1.61 0.57
CA ALA A 279 -19.56 -2.20 -0.69
C ALA A 279 -18.67 -1.77 -1.87
N MET A 280 -18.21 -0.51 -1.93
CA MET A 280 -17.22 -0.09 -2.93
C MET A 280 -15.92 -0.90 -2.82
N LEU A 281 -15.43 -1.18 -1.61
CA LEU A 281 -14.21 -1.95 -1.40
C LEU A 281 -14.37 -3.46 -1.68
N LYS A 282 -15.57 -4.01 -1.47
CA LYS A 282 -15.82 -5.47 -1.46
C LYS A 282 -16.57 -6.00 -2.68
N GLU A 283 -17.41 -5.19 -3.31
CA GLU A 283 -18.26 -5.61 -4.43
C GLU A 283 -17.69 -5.21 -5.79
N VAL A 284 -16.72 -4.28 -5.83
CA VAL A 284 -15.99 -3.94 -7.06
C VAL A 284 -14.78 -4.88 -7.18
N PRO A 285 -14.79 -5.85 -8.12
CA PRO A 285 -13.78 -6.92 -8.14
C PRO A 285 -12.35 -6.41 -8.23
N GLN A 286 -12.14 -5.31 -8.94
CA GLN A 286 -10.83 -4.68 -9.13
C GLN A 286 -10.21 -4.20 -7.80
N ASN A 287 -11.03 -3.76 -6.83
CA ASN A 287 -10.54 -3.29 -5.53
C ASN A 287 -10.08 -4.45 -4.61
N LEU A 288 -10.40 -5.70 -4.97
CA LEU A 288 -9.95 -6.90 -4.25
C LEU A 288 -8.61 -7.42 -4.76
N ILE A 289 -8.08 -6.87 -5.86
CA ILE A 289 -6.85 -7.32 -6.51
C ILE A 289 -5.71 -6.35 -6.13
N PRO A 290 -4.74 -6.74 -5.27
CA PRO A 290 -3.67 -5.85 -4.83
C PRO A 290 -2.90 -5.22 -5.98
N TRP A 291 -2.65 -5.98 -7.06
CA TRP A 291 -1.99 -5.46 -8.25
C TRP A 291 -2.71 -4.23 -8.82
N VAL A 292 -4.04 -4.23 -8.85
CA VAL A 292 -4.83 -3.10 -9.36
C VAL A 292 -4.67 -1.88 -8.45
N THR A 293 -4.87 -2.04 -7.14
CA THR A 293 -4.78 -0.91 -6.18
C THR A 293 -3.36 -0.34 -6.04
N LEU A 294 -2.35 -1.11 -6.45
CA LEU A 294 -0.95 -0.71 -6.48
C LEU A 294 -0.50 -0.15 -7.83
N ASN A 295 -1.15 -0.48 -8.95
CA ASN A 295 -0.59 -0.17 -10.28
C ASN A 295 -1.54 0.57 -11.23
N MET A 296 -2.82 0.70 -10.92
CA MET A 296 -3.82 1.26 -11.83
C MET A 296 -3.52 2.71 -12.24
N ARG A 297 -3.63 2.99 -13.55
CA ARG A 297 -3.58 4.34 -14.10
C ARG A 297 -4.83 4.67 -14.92
N GLY A 298 -5.35 3.71 -15.66
CA GLY A 298 -6.51 3.89 -16.52
C GLY A 298 -7.37 2.65 -16.67
N ILE A 299 -8.46 2.81 -17.41
CA ILE A 299 -9.39 1.77 -17.84
C ILE A 299 -9.47 1.82 -19.36
N LEU A 300 -9.18 0.71 -20.03
CA LEU A 300 -9.24 0.58 -21.48
C LEU A 300 -10.70 0.48 -21.98
N ASP A 301 -10.87 0.58 -23.30
CA ASP A 301 -12.19 0.52 -23.94
C ASP A 301 -12.90 -0.83 -23.73
N ASP A 302 -12.12 -1.91 -23.55
CA ASP A 302 -12.61 -3.24 -23.21
C ASP A 302 -12.88 -3.44 -21.70
N HIS A 303 -12.83 -2.34 -20.93
CA HIS A 303 -13.08 -2.30 -19.48
C HIS A 303 -11.97 -2.90 -18.61
N THR A 304 -10.83 -3.28 -19.19
CA THR A 304 -9.69 -3.78 -18.43
C THR A 304 -8.93 -2.64 -17.74
N VAL A 305 -8.39 -2.93 -16.54
CA VAL A 305 -7.52 -2.01 -15.82
C VAL A 305 -6.12 -2.05 -16.43
N THR A 306 -5.53 -0.89 -16.65
CA THR A 306 -4.18 -0.75 -17.20
C THR A 306 -3.26 0.02 -16.25
N ARG A 307 -2.00 -0.42 -16.20
CA ARG A 307 -0.90 0.30 -15.53
C ARG A 307 -0.16 1.27 -16.46
N LYS A 308 -0.50 1.29 -17.75
CA LYS A 308 0.07 2.20 -18.75
C LYS A 308 -0.73 3.51 -18.78
N LYS A 309 -0.25 4.50 -19.52
CA LYS A 309 -0.89 5.83 -19.67
C LYS A 309 -1.95 5.83 -20.78
N ASP A 310 -2.60 4.71 -21.01
CA ASP A 310 -3.64 4.50 -22.02
C ASP A 310 -5.03 4.38 -21.38
N GLY A 311 -6.06 4.46 -22.22
CA GLY A 311 -7.46 4.43 -21.78
C GLY A 311 -7.90 5.68 -21.03
N THR A 312 -9.05 5.57 -20.35
CA THR A 312 -9.61 6.64 -19.52
C THR A 312 -8.95 6.62 -18.13
N PRO A 313 -8.37 7.72 -17.64
CA PRO A 313 -7.79 7.77 -16.29
C PRO A 313 -8.83 7.37 -15.23
N TRP A 314 -8.44 6.49 -14.30
CA TRP A 314 -9.38 5.95 -13.33
C TRP A 314 -10.01 7.06 -12.45
N ALA A 315 -9.23 8.09 -12.10
CA ALA A 315 -9.67 9.22 -11.30
C ALA A 315 -10.77 10.04 -12.01
N GLU A 316 -10.72 10.15 -13.35
CA GLU A 316 -11.79 10.79 -14.13
C GLU A 316 -13.11 10.01 -14.04
N ARG A 317 -13.02 8.68 -14.09
CA ARG A 317 -14.18 7.80 -13.91
C ARG A 317 -14.74 7.92 -12.49
N TYR A 318 -13.88 7.88 -11.48
CA TYR A 318 -14.26 8.05 -10.07
C TYR A 318 -15.00 9.37 -9.84
N LYS A 319 -14.48 10.49 -10.36
CA LYS A 319 -15.14 11.80 -10.28
C LYS A 319 -16.53 11.79 -10.90
N LYS A 320 -16.69 11.15 -12.07
CA LYS A 320 -17.99 11.04 -12.75
C LYS A 320 -18.99 10.25 -11.91
N ASP A 321 -18.55 9.19 -11.24
CA ASP A 321 -19.41 8.39 -10.37
C ASP A 321 -19.83 9.19 -9.13
N MET A 322 -18.89 9.87 -8.46
CA MET A 322 -19.20 10.71 -7.29
C MET A 322 -20.15 11.86 -7.63
N LYS A 323 -20.10 12.42 -8.83
CA LYS A 323 -21.06 13.46 -9.30
C LYS A 323 -22.48 12.94 -9.47
N ARG A 324 -22.68 11.63 -9.58
CA ARG A 324 -24.02 11.02 -9.70
C ARG A 324 -24.68 10.82 -8.33
N CYS A 325 -23.91 10.76 -7.25
CA CYS A 325 -24.42 10.60 -5.90
C CYS A 325 -25.23 11.83 -5.45
N ALA A 326 -26.48 11.59 -5.03
CA ALA A 326 -27.42 12.64 -4.65
C ALA A 326 -28.07 12.45 -3.27
N GLY A 327 -27.57 11.50 -2.48
CA GLY A 327 -28.11 11.10 -1.19
C GLY A 327 -29.08 9.92 -1.28
N PHE A 328 -29.20 9.15 -0.19
CA PHE A 328 -30.01 7.92 -0.16
C PHE A 328 -31.50 8.15 -0.44
N ASP A 329 -32.04 9.31 -0.06
CA ASP A 329 -33.44 9.68 -0.28
C ASP A 329 -33.70 10.34 -1.65
N SER A 330 -32.68 10.50 -2.48
CA SER A 330 -32.82 11.18 -3.77
C SER A 330 -33.72 10.39 -4.73
N LYS A 331 -34.77 11.06 -5.21
CA LYS A 331 -35.64 10.58 -6.29
C LYS A 331 -35.30 11.21 -7.65
N LYS A 332 -34.19 11.95 -7.74
CA LYS A 332 -33.84 12.69 -8.96
C LYS A 332 -33.42 11.74 -10.07
N LYS A 333 -34.12 11.79 -11.20
CA LYS A 333 -33.84 10.97 -12.38
C LYS A 333 -32.40 11.21 -12.87
N GLY A 334 -31.67 10.13 -13.14
CA GLY A 334 -30.28 10.19 -13.61
C GLY A 334 -29.22 10.34 -12.50
N THR A 335 -29.64 10.43 -11.23
CA THR A 335 -28.75 10.35 -10.07
C THR A 335 -28.76 8.96 -9.44
N LEU A 336 -27.80 8.71 -8.56
CA LEU A 336 -27.65 7.48 -7.80
C LEU A 336 -27.97 7.73 -6.32
N PRO A 337 -28.60 6.76 -5.63
CA PRO A 337 -28.94 6.84 -4.21
C PRO A 337 -27.69 6.55 -3.36
N CYS A 338 -26.69 7.41 -3.48
CA CYS A 338 -25.42 7.29 -2.79
C CYS A 338 -24.95 8.66 -2.28
N HIS A 339 -23.97 8.63 -1.39
CA HIS A 339 -23.19 9.81 -1.03
C HIS A 339 -21.77 9.71 -1.57
N PRO A 340 -21.13 10.83 -1.92
CA PRO A 340 -19.75 10.82 -2.42
C PRO A 340 -18.76 10.50 -1.30
N SER A 341 -17.61 9.94 -1.69
CA SER A 341 -16.44 9.70 -0.83
C SER A 341 -15.18 10.24 -1.53
N THR A 342 -14.14 10.54 -0.74
CA THR A 342 -12.87 11.08 -1.26
C THR A 342 -11.83 9.96 -1.39
N VAL A 343 -10.99 9.98 -2.43
CA VAL A 343 -9.79 9.14 -2.52
C VAL A 343 -8.55 10.00 -2.55
N ILE A 344 -7.57 9.68 -1.70
CA ILE A 344 -6.23 10.28 -1.71
C ILE A 344 -5.23 9.22 -2.17
N TYR A 345 -4.34 9.58 -3.09
CA TYR A 345 -3.47 8.61 -3.76
C TYR A 345 -2.15 9.23 -4.26
N GLY A 346 -1.25 8.37 -4.74
CA GLY A 346 0.08 8.65 -5.27
C GLY A 346 0.30 8.06 -6.67
N HIS A 347 1.46 7.42 -6.93
CA HIS A 347 1.84 6.58 -8.10
C HIS A 347 1.95 7.28 -9.46
N ALA A 348 1.05 8.22 -9.72
CA ALA A 348 0.79 8.75 -11.04
C ALA A 348 1.66 9.98 -11.37
N ALA A 349 2.95 9.99 -11.04
CA ALA A 349 3.90 11.10 -11.23
C ALA A 349 3.82 11.76 -12.61
N SER A 350 3.48 11.01 -13.66
CA SER A 350 3.29 11.56 -15.01
C SER A 350 2.13 12.54 -15.16
N ARG A 351 1.19 12.55 -14.21
CA ARG A 351 0.11 13.52 -14.07
C ARG A 351 0.47 14.63 -13.08
N GLY A 352 1.52 14.40 -12.27
CA GLY A 352 1.93 15.23 -11.14
C GLY A 352 0.80 15.44 -10.15
N LEU A 353 0.79 16.63 -9.55
CA LEU A 353 -0.23 17.02 -8.59
C LEU A 353 -1.61 17.07 -9.28
N ASP A 354 -2.52 16.17 -8.88
CA ASP A 354 -3.80 15.95 -9.56
C ASP A 354 -4.97 16.12 -8.58
N ILE A 355 -5.37 17.38 -8.38
CA ILE A 355 -6.33 17.78 -7.34
C ILE A 355 -7.72 18.02 -7.92
N HIS A 356 -8.69 17.26 -7.43
CA HIS A 356 -10.10 17.44 -7.72
C HIS A 356 -10.97 17.23 -6.48
N ARG A 357 -12.27 17.54 -6.57
CA ARG A 357 -13.18 17.52 -5.41
C ARG A 357 -13.26 16.17 -4.67
N TRP A 358 -13.14 15.04 -5.38
CA TRP A 358 -13.29 13.70 -4.77
C TRP A 358 -12.07 12.80 -4.99
N THR A 359 -11.04 13.30 -5.66
CA THR A 359 -9.81 12.57 -5.96
C THR A 359 -8.64 13.52 -5.77
N ILE A 360 -7.69 13.17 -4.91
CA ILE A 360 -6.52 14.00 -4.57
C ILE A 360 -5.26 13.16 -4.82
N GLY A 361 -4.61 13.37 -5.95
CA GLY A 361 -3.33 12.75 -6.30
C GLY A 361 -2.17 13.61 -5.84
N LEU A 362 -1.32 13.08 -4.96
CA LEU A 362 -0.23 13.82 -4.30
C LEU A 362 1.16 13.55 -4.90
N ASP A 363 1.28 12.58 -5.81
CA ASP A 363 2.54 12.27 -6.48
C ASP A 363 2.87 13.36 -7.52
N SER A 364 3.54 14.41 -7.05
CA SER A 364 4.08 15.48 -7.87
C SER A 364 5.42 15.13 -8.53
N GLY A 365 5.91 13.90 -8.38
CA GLY A 365 7.11 13.39 -9.05
C GLY A 365 8.43 13.90 -8.48
N CYS A 366 8.61 13.88 -7.16
CA CYS A 366 9.82 14.38 -6.49
C CYS A 366 11.11 13.74 -7.05
N VAL A 367 11.14 12.42 -7.18
CA VAL A 367 12.30 11.67 -7.72
C VAL A 367 12.65 12.01 -9.18
N TYR A 368 11.76 12.73 -9.88
CA TYR A 368 12.00 13.25 -11.22
C TYR A 368 12.39 14.73 -11.21
N ASN A 369 13.01 15.22 -10.13
CA ASN A 369 13.46 16.60 -9.95
C ASN A 369 12.32 17.61 -10.10
N ARG A 370 11.17 17.32 -9.47
CA ARG A 370 10.00 18.20 -9.46
C ARG A 370 9.72 18.72 -8.05
N ARG A 371 8.76 18.09 -7.36
CA ARG A 371 8.29 18.56 -6.05
C ARG A 371 7.89 17.39 -5.19
N MET A 372 8.07 17.52 -3.88
CA MET A 372 7.42 16.68 -2.89
C MET A 372 6.24 17.43 -2.30
N THR A 373 5.08 16.77 -2.23
CA THR A 373 3.82 17.42 -1.87
C THR A 373 3.13 16.72 -0.70
N ALA A 374 2.53 17.51 0.18
CA ALA A 374 1.65 17.06 1.24
C ALA A 374 0.29 17.78 1.22
N LEU A 375 -0.75 17.04 1.58
CA LEU A 375 -2.05 17.57 1.97
C LEU A 375 -2.12 17.65 3.50
N VAL A 376 -2.38 18.85 4.02
CA VAL A 376 -2.61 19.07 5.46
C VAL A 376 -4.10 19.31 5.69
N LEU A 377 -4.70 18.56 6.63
CA LEU A 377 -6.10 18.62 7.05
C LEU A 377 -6.20 18.90 8.55
N GLY A 378 -7.33 19.43 9.00
CA GLY A 378 -7.64 19.66 10.42
C GLY A 378 -8.49 20.91 10.64
N ALA A 379 -9.10 21.05 11.82
CA ALA A 379 -10.06 22.13 12.08
C ALA A 379 -9.46 23.54 11.91
N LYS A 380 -8.21 23.77 12.32
CA LYS A 380 -7.51 25.06 12.08
C LYS A 380 -7.22 25.33 10.60
N VAL A 381 -7.09 24.28 9.78
CA VAL A 381 -6.89 24.41 8.33
C VAL A 381 -8.21 24.73 7.62
N ALA A 382 -9.32 24.21 8.15
CA ALA A 382 -10.66 24.43 7.62
C ALA A 382 -11.24 25.82 7.97
N GLN A 383 -10.78 26.46 9.06
CA GLN A 383 -11.22 27.79 9.45
C GLN A 383 -10.72 28.86 8.46
N LYS A 384 -11.66 29.47 7.73
CA LYS A 384 -11.45 30.72 7.01
C LYS A 384 -11.60 31.84 8.05
N LEU A 385 -10.52 32.25 8.71
CA LEU A 385 -10.58 33.43 9.58
C LEU A 385 -10.84 34.66 8.68
N PRO A 386 -11.94 35.41 8.88
CA PRO A 386 -12.14 36.67 8.19
C PRO A 386 -11.18 37.71 8.79
N GLY A 387 -10.26 38.23 7.98
CA GLY A 387 -9.43 39.38 8.37
C GLY A 387 -8.09 39.06 9.03
N THR A 388 -7.63 37.80 9.04
CA THR A 388 -6.20 37.53 9.26
C THR A 388 -5.47 37.79 7.96
N ILE A 389 -4.58 38.79 7.97
CA ILE A 389 -3.47 38.87 7.02
C ILE A 389 -2.66 37.60 7.31
N ASP A 390 -2.88 36.55 6.52
CA ASP A 390 -1.96 35.43 6.52
C ASP A 390 -0.62 36.04 6.06
N ASP A 391 0.37 36.03 6.95
CA ASP A 391 1.76 36.22 6.56
C ASP A 391 2.00 35.43 5.27
N GLU A 392 2.45 36.15 4.24
CA GLU A 392 2.87 35.61 2.95
C GLU A 392 3.61 34.29 3.18
N PHE A 393 3.08 33.18 2.67
CA PHE A 393 3.77 31.90 2.74
C PHE A 393 3.93 31.29 1.35
N ASP A 394 5.21 31.20 0.98
CA ASP A 394 5.77 31.11 -0.36
C ASP A 394 5.74 29.70 -0.94
N GLY A 395 4.62 29.37 -1.59
CA GLY A 395 4.59 28.24 -2.49
C GLY A 395 3.18 27.91 -2.93
N GLU A 396 2.86 28.32 -4.15
CA GLU A 396 1.73 27.76 -4.87
C GLU A 396 2.07 26.31 -5.25
N ALA A 397 1.12 25.41 -5.00
CA ALA A 397 1.27 24.05 -5.48
C ALA A 397 1.01 24.07 -6.99
N VAL A 398 1.96 23.59 -7.77
CA VAL A 398 1.87 23.58 -9.23
C VAL A 398 1.74 22.16 -9.76
N ASP A 399 0.98 21.99 -10.83
CA ASP A 399 0.95 20.74 -11.59
C ASP A 399 2.22 20.59 -12.45
N ILE A 400 2.28 19.52 -13.25
CA ILE A 400 3.41 19.24 -14.15
C ILE A 400 3.62 20.29 -15.24
N ASP A 401 2.57 21.05 -15.57
CA ASP A 401 2.57 22.07 -16.62
C ASP A 401 2.88 23.46 -16.02
N GLY A 402 3.15 23.53 -14.71
CA GLY A 402 3.41 24.77 -13.99
C GLY A 402 2.15 25.56 -13.62
N ASN A 403 0.95 24.99 -13.80
CA ASN A 403 -0.28 25.67 -13.43
C ASN A 403 -0.46 25.68 -11.92
N ILE A 404 -0.77 26.85 -11.38
CA ILE A 404 -1.11 27.04 -9.96
C ILE A 404 -2.43 26.31 -9.66
N LEU A 405 -2.35 25.32 -8.79
CA LEU A 405 -3.52 24.62 -8.26
C LEU A 405 -4.00 25.31 -6.98
N SER A 406 -5.32 25.25 -6.76
CA SER A 406 -5.96 25.79 -5.57
C SER A 406 -5.26 25.31 -4.30
N SER A 407 -4.58 26.22 -3.60
CA SER A 407 -3.83 25.92 -2.37
C SER A 407 -4.71 25.36 -1.25
N ARG A 408 -6.04 25.59 -1.32
CA ARG A 408 -7.03 25.08 -0.38
C ARG A 408 -8.02 24.10 -1.02
N PRO A 409 -7.63 22.84 -1.29
CA PRO A 409 -8.53 21.85 -1.88
C PRO A 409 -9.72 21.57 -0.96
N ARG A 410 -10.87 21.36 -1.59
CA ARG A 410 -12.09 20.89 -0.94
C ARG A 410 -11.92 19.42 -0.51
N PHE A 411 -12.29 19.09 0.73
CA PHE A 411 -12.12 17.76 1.31
C PHE A 411 -13.39 17.28 2.04
N GLY A 412 -13.75 16.01 1.92
CA GLY A 412 -14.94 15.44 2.57
C GLY A 412 -16.22 16.18 2.18
N ASP A 413 -17.20 16.25 3.09
CA ASP A 413 -18.47 16.90 2.81
C ASP A 413 -18.37 18.43 2.81
N SER A 414 -17.73 19.01 3.83
CA SER A 414 -17.66 20.47 4.05
C SER A 414 -16.25 21.00 4.34
N GLY A 415 -15.26 20.11 4.46
CA GLY A 415 -13.89 20.45 4.84
C GLY A 415 -13.06 21.07 3.70
N HIS A 416 -11.93 21.62 4.10
CA HIS A 416 -10.86 22.07 3.21
C HIS A 416 -9.52 21.61 3.77
N GLY A 417 -8.59 21.29 2.89
CA GLY A 417 -7.19 21.09 3.23
C GLY A 417 -6.34 22.25 2.80
N LYS A 418 -5.03 22.14 3.03
CA LYS A 418 -4.00 23.01 2.47
C LYS A 418 -2.89 22.17 1.87
N ILE A 419 -2.47 22.51 0.66
CA ILE A 419 -1.35 21.84 0.00
C ILE A 419 -0.04 22.55 0.36
N TYR A 420 0.97 21.76 0.67
CA TYR A 420 2.34 22.21 0.86
C TYR A 420 3.24 21.45 -0.08
N SER A 421 4.24 22.14 -0.64
CA SER A 421 5.26 21.48 -1.45
C SER A 421 6.62 22.14 -1.29
N VAL A 422 7.66 21.33 -1.49
CA VAL A 422 9.07 21.73 -1.57
C VAL A 422 9.65 21.27 -2.91
N PRO A 423 10.63 21.98 -3.46
CA PRO A 423 11.33 21.53 -4.65
C PRO A 423 12.12 20.24 -4.36
N CYS A 424 12.19 19.41 -5.40
CA CYS A 424 13.18 18.37 -5.61
C CYS A 424 13.87 18.72 -6.95
#